data_AF-A0A6C0J775-F1
#
_entry.id   AF-A0A6C0J775-F1
#
_cell.length_a   1.000
_cell.length_b   1.000
_cell.length_c   1.000
_cell.angle_alpha   90.00
_cell.angle_beta   90.00
_cell.angle_gamma   90.00
#
_symmetry.space_group_name_H-M   'P 1'
#
loop_
_entity.id
_entity.type
_entity.pdbx_description
1 polymer ?
#
loop_
_entity_poly.entity_id
_entity_poly.type
_entity_poly.pdbx_seq_one_letter_code
_entity_poly.pdbx_strand_id
1 'polypeptide(L)'
;MYGLQEELLLTNIINTYNNDLNIIKHSLTKKSLLKDVLYVNKNDISTSTEHFNKIIQFRKKYNPELIKKKNIKKLLDTKSWYYAGFTKNKYPVLFCKVSNIDINNYIDIDDVIKLVVFIMEKSKKYEKLMVVYDFDECELTIGPKILNTVIKLIKILTVQYPNFLYKCYCINCSKLFYFSYKLISGVLDKETLTKIKIMEKKNNKLENTLNIWNHLKLDIETTSIEQYYGGCHEKYKYL
;
A
#
# COMPACT_ATOMS: atom_id res chain seq x y z
N MET A 1 28.36 3.31 -4.80
CA MET A 1 28.63 3.48 -3.36
C MET A 1 27.82 2.55 -2.44
N TYR A 2 26.76 1.85 -2.90
CA TYR A 2 25.98 0.93 -2.03
C TYR A 2 26.52 -0.52 -1.91
N GLY A 3 27.42 -0.95 -2.80
CA GLY A 3 27.82 -2.37 -2.89
C GLY A 3 28.38 -2.97 -1.59
N LEU A 4 29.31 -2.29 -0.93
CA LEU A 4 29.94 -2.80 0.30
C LEU A 4 28.95 -2.91 1.48
N GLN A 5 28.02 -1.96 1.60
CA GLN A 5 27.02 -1.98 2.68
C GLN A 5 25.93 -3.04 2.43
N GLU A 6 25.55 -3.25 1.16
CA GLU A 6 24.65 -4.34 0.78
C GLU A 6 25.27 -5.71 1.08
N GLU A 7 26.55 -5.90 0.75
CA GLU A 7 27.29 -7.13 1.04
C GLU A 7 27.41 -7.39 2.54
N LEU A 8 27.72 -6.35 3.33
CA LEU A 8 27.83 -6.47 4.78
C LEU A 8 26.47 -6.81 5.42
N LEU A 9 25.40 -6.13 5.00
CA LEU A 9 24.06 -6.43 5.47
C LEU A 9 23.65 -7.86 5.10
N LEU A 10 23.89 -8.28 3.85
CA LEU A 10 23.59 -9.64 3.40
C LEU A 10 24.35 -10.69 4.22
N THR A 11 25.63 -10.44 4.50
CA THR A 11 26.46 -11.32 5.33
C THR A 11 25.91 -11.46 6.74
N ASN A 12 25.51 -10.36 7.38
CA ASN A 12 24.89 -10.37 8.71
C ASN A 12 23.58 -11.17 8.71
N ILE A 13 22.74 -10.98 7.69
CA ILE A 13 21.47 -11.70 7.56
C ILE A 13 21.70 -13.19 7.40
N ILE A 14 22.62 -13.60 6.51
CA ILE A 14 22.94 -15.00 6.27
C ILE A 14 23.45 -15.64 7.56
N ASN A 15 24.44 -15.03 8.23
CA ASN A 15 25.00 -15.55 9.47
C ASN A 15 23.94 -15.72 10.58
N THR A 16 22.99 -14.79 10.65
CA THR A 16 21.90 -14.83 11.65
C THR A 16 20.86 -15.91 11.34
N TYR A 17 20.61 -16.21 10.05
CA TYR A 17 19.53 -17.10 9.59
C TYR A 17 20.01 -18.23 8.69
N ASN A 18 21.17 -18.81 8.96
CA ASN A 18 21.76 -19.88 8.16
C ASN A 18 20.81 -21.08 7.93
N ASN A 19 19.82 -21.29 8.80
CA ASN A 19 18.82 -22.37 8.66
C ASN A 19 17.56 -21.97 7.85
N ASP A 20 17.38 -20.70 7.49
CA ASP A 20 16.18 -20.17 6.80
C ASP A 20 16.51 -19.59 5.41
N LEU A 21 17.53 -20.13 4.73
CA LEU A 21 18.02 -19.60 3.44
C LEU A 21 16.92 -19.47 2.36
N ASN A 22 15.91 -20.34 2.38
CA ASN A 22 14.78 -20.25 1.43
C ASN A 22 13.94 -18.97 1.67
N ILE A 23 13.71 -18.60 2.92
CA ILE A 23 12.97 -17.37 3.28
C ILE A 23 13.78 -16.14 2.91
N ILE A 24 15.10 -16.18 3.12
CA ILE A 24 16.02 -15.12 2.71
C ILE A 24 15.96 -14.95 1.18
N LYS A 25 16.10 -16.04 0.41
CA LYS A 25 15.99 -16.01 -1.06
C LYS A 25 14.65 -15.42 -1.52
N HIS A 26 13.54 -15.83 -0.93
CA HIS A 26 12.22 -15.27 -1.26
C HIS A 26 12.05 -13.80 -0.86
N SER A 27 12.67 -13.38 0.24
CA SER A 27 12.68 -11.98 0.68
C SER A 27 13.45 -11.10 -0.29
N LEU A 28 14.60 -11.58 -0.76
CA LEU A 28 15.50 -10.87 -1.67
C LEU A 28 15.09 -10.92 -3.15
N THR A 29 13.92 -11.48 -3.47
CA THR A 29 13.39 -11.53 -4.85
C THR A 29 13.24 -10.15 -5.48
N LYS A 30 13.00 -9.10 -4.67
CA LYS A 30 13.15 -7.71 -5.12
C LYS A 30 14.64 -7.34 -5.02
N LYS A 31 15.30 -7.18 -6.16
CA LYS A 31 16.73 -6.80 -6.26
C LYS A 31 17.07 -5.50 -5.50
N SER A 32 16.07 -4.67 -5.17
CA SER A 32 16.25 -3.45 -4.40
C SER A 32 15.93 -3.56 -2.90
N LEU A 33 15.43 -4.69 -2.36
CA LEU A 33 14.96 -4.71 -0.96
C LEU A 33 16.06 -4.36 0.03
N LEU A 34 17.28 -4.88 -0.15
CA LEU A 34 18.43 -4.52 0.70
C LEU A 34 18.73 -3.02 0.61
N LYS A 35 18.71 -2.45 -0.60
CA LYS A 35 18.90 -1.01 -0.82
C LYS A 35 17.80 -0.18 -0.15
N ASP A 36 16.55 -0.62 -0.29
CA ASP A 36 15.39 0.07 0.30
C ASP A 36 15.49 0.04 1.82
N VAL A 37 15.85 -1.10 2.43
CA VAL A 37 16.10 -1.25 3.87
C VAL A 37 17.26 -0.37 4.33
N LEU A 38 18.40 -0.38 3.62
CA LEU A 38 19.53 0.49 3.94
C LEU A 38 19.13 1.96 3.87
N TYR A 39 18.45 2.37 2.80
CA TYR A 39 18.02 3.75 2.60
C TYR A 39 17.12 4.24 3.73
N VAL A 40 16.05 3.50 4.07
CA VAL A 40 15.11 3.96 5.13
C VAL A 40 15.75 4.00 6.51
N ASN A 41 16.77 3.18 6.75
CA ASN A 41 17.55 3.18 7.99
C ASN A 41 18.84 4.03 7.90
N LYS A 42 18.94 4.92 6.89
CA LYS A 42 20.05 5.86 6.71
C LYS A 42 21.44 5.18 6.66
N ASN A 43 21.49 4.00 6.06
CA ASN A 43 22.66 3.14 5.93
C ASN A 43 23.25 2.65 7.27
N ASP A 44 22.48 2.71 8.37
CA ASP A 44 22.88 2.09 9.63
C ASP A 44 22.71 0.56 9.55
N ILE A 45 23.82 -0.17 9.63
CA ILE A 45 23.83 -1.62 9.41
C ILE A 45 23.12 -2.38 10.53
N SER A 46 23.27 -1.94 11.78
CA SER A 46 22.63 -2.59 12.93
C SER A 46 21.11 -2.50 12.84
N THR A 47 20.58 -1.28 12.67
CA THR A 47 19.16 -1.01 12.48
C THR A 47 18.61 -1.68 11.23
N SER A 48 19.40 -1.71 10.14
CA SER A 48 19.02 -2.42 8.91
C SER A 48 18.92 -3.93 9.10
N THR A 49 19.81 -4.51 9.91
CA THR A 49 19.76 -5.93 10.27
C THR A 49 18.50 -6.21 11.08
N GLU A 50 18.21 -5.42 12.13
CA GLU A 50 16.97 -5.55 12.91
C GLU A 50 15.70 -5.38 12.06
N HIS A 51 15.70 -4.43 11.12
CA HIS A 51 14.63 -4.24 10.17
C HIS A 51 14.43 -5.50 9.34
N PHE A 52 15.50 -6.06 8.78
CA PHE A 52 15.43 -7.29 7.98
C PHE A 52 14.97 -8.49 8.81
N ASN A 53 15.34 -8.56 10.09
CA ASN A 53 14.84 -9.58 11.02
C ASN A 53 13.30 -9.52 11.12
N LYS A 54 12.72 -8.31 11.22
CA LYS A 54 11.26 -8.12 11.23
C LYS A 54 10.62 -8.55 9.90
N ILE A 55 11.31 -8.39 8.78
CA ILE A 55 10.88 -8.93 7.47
C ILE A 55 10.80 -10.45 7.52
N ILE A 56 11.88 -11.11 7.93
CA ILE A 56 11.94 -12.58 8.00
C ILE A 56 10.85 -13.14 8.92
N GLN A 57 10.68 -12.56 10.12
CA GLN A 57 9.67 -13.02 11.08
C GLN A 57 8.24 -12.87 10.55
N PHE A 58 7.94 -11.75 9.87
CA PHE A 58 6.65 -11.56 9.24
C PHE A 58 6.37 -12.61 8.17
N ARG A 59 7.37 -12.91 7.32
CA ARG A 59 7.21 -13.89 6.24
C ARG A 59 7.08 -15.31 6.77
N LYS A 60 7.78 -15.67 7.85
CA LYS A 60 7.55 -16.93 8.57
C LYS A 60 6.10 -17.06 9.04
N LYS A 61 5.54 -15.97 9.59
CA LYS A 61 4.17 -15.95 10.13
C LYS A 61 3.10 -16.02 9.03
N TYR A 62 3.18 -15.15 8.02
CA TYR A 62 2.09 -14.97 7.06
C TYR A 62 2.27 -15.76 5.76
N ASN A 63 3.49 -16.26 5.50
CA ASN A 63 3.85 -17.02 4.31
C ASN A 63 3.25 -16.42 3.01
N PRO A 64 3.66 -15.19 2.63
CA PRO A 64 3.01 -14.40 1.58
C PRO A 64 2.80 -15.14 0.26
N GLU A 65 3.77 -15.97 -0.11
CA GLU A 65 3.78 -16.81 -1.32
C GLU A 65 2.66 -17.87 -1.35
N LEU A 66 2.14 -18.29 -0.20
CA LEU A 66 1.05 -19.25 -0.11
C LEU A 66 -0.35 -18.62 -0.07
N ILE A 67 -0.44 -17.28 0.03
CA ILE A 67 -1.72 -16.58 0.03
C ILE A 67 -2.34 -16.67 -1.37
N LYS A 68 -3.45 -17.41 -1.49
CA LYS A 68 -4.21 -17.59 -2.74
C LYS A 68 -5.50 -16.79 -2.69
N LYS A 69 -6.07 -16.47 -3.86
CA LYS A 69 -7.36 -15.77 -3.99
C LYS A 69 -8.47 -16.39 -3.13
N LYS A 70 -8.52 -17.73 -3.03
CA LYS A 70 -9.50 -18.43 -2.19
C LYS A 70 -9.43 -18.04 -0.70
N ASN A 71 -8.25 -17.69 -0.20
CA ASN A 71 -8.04 -17.29 1.20
C ASN A 71 -8.59 -15.89 1.51
N ILE A 72 -8.81 -15.07 0.48
CA ILE A 72 -9.23 -13.67 0.59
C ILE A 72 -10.51 -13.39 -0.23
N LYS A 73 -11.19 -14.45 -0.69
CA LYS A 73 -12.32 -14.38 -1.62
C LYS A 73 -13.41 -13.44 -1.12
N LYS A 74 -13.75 -13.53 0.17
CA LYS A 74 -14.75 -12.69 0.82
C LYS A 74 -14.48 -11.18 0.63
N LEU A 75 -13.22 -10.77 0.74
CA LEU A 75 -12.84 -9.37 0.54
C LEU A 75 -12.72 -9.02 -0.94
N LEU A 76 -12.29 -9.94 -1.82
CA LEU A 76 -12.29 -9.70 -3.26
C LEU A 76 -13.71 -9.54 -3.82
N ASP A 77 -14.66 -10.32 -3.33
CA ASP A 77 -16.07 -10.29 -3.75
C ASP A 77 -16.75 -8.95 -3.44
N THR A 78 -16.19 -8.16 -2.51
CA THR A 78 -16.67 -6.79 -2.25
C THR A 78 -16.47 -5.85 -3.44
N LYS A 79 -15.59 -6.18 -4.39
CA LYS A 79 -15.23 -5.29 -5.50
C LYS A 79 -14.77 -3.90 -5.01
N SER A 80 -14.06 -3.88 -3.89
CA SER A 80 -13.43 -2.65 -3.39
C SER A 80 -12.15 -2.34 -4.15
N TRP A 81 -11.36 -3.35 -4.53
CA TRP A 81 -10.03 -3.17 -5.13
C TRP A 81 -9.95 -3.55 -6.61
N TYR A 82 -9.27 -2.75 -7.42
CA TYR A 82 -9.01 -3.03 -8.84
C TYR A 82 -7.78 -2.27 -9.36
N TYR A 83 -7.10 -2.85 -10.35
CA TYR A 83 -6.06 -2.15 -11.08
C TYR A 83 -6.68 -1.22 -12.12
N ALA A 84 -6.35 0.06 -12.04
CA ALA A 84 -6.86 1.08 -12.95
C ALA A 84 -5.93 1.32 -14.16
N GLY A 85 -4.71 0.76 -14.15
CA GLY A 85 -3.73 0.93 -15.21
C GLY A 85 -2.39 1.39 -14.65
N PHE A 86 -1.79 2.39 -15.27
CA PHE A 86 -0.43 2.84 -14.93
C PHE A 86 -0.34 4.35 -14.74
N THR A 87 0.62 4.75 -13.91
CA THR A 87 1.12 6.11 -13.86
C THR A 87 1.91 6.42 -15.13
N LYS A 88 2.15 7.70 -15.40
CA LYS A 88 3.03 8.14 -16.49
C LYS A 88 4.46 7.57 -16.35
N ASN A 89 4.88 7.30 -15.11
CA ASN A 89 6.15 6.64 -14.78
C ASN A 89 6.06 5.11 -14.83
N LYS A 90 4.98 4.55 -15.39
CA LYS A 90 4.75 3.11 -15.56
C LYS A 90 4.69 2.31 -14.25
N TYR A 91 4.31 2.96 -13.16
CA TYR A 91 3.94 2.26 -11.92
C TYR A 91 2.47 1.86 -11.96
N PRO A 92 2.08 0.66 -11.49
CA PRO A 92 0.69 0.29 -11.41
C PRO A 92 -0.11 1.28 -10.53
N VAL A 93 -1.37 1.49 -10.91
CA VAL A 93 -2.33 2.26 -10.12
C VAL A 93 -3.40 1.31 -9.60
N LEU A 94 -3.55 1.30 -8.28
CA LEU A 94 -4.55 0.50 -7.59
C LEU A 94 -5.62 1.43 -7.03
N PHE A 95 -6.87 1.19 -7.38
CA PHE A 95 -8.00 1.91 -6.78
C PHE A 95 -8.66 1.07 -5.70
N CYS A 96 -9.19 1.75 -4.71
CA CYS A 96 -9.98 1.21 -3.62
C CYS A 96 -11.25 2.04 -3.42
N LYS A 97 -12.42 1.50 -3.77
CA LYS A 97 -13.73 2.06 -3.41
C LYS A 97 -14.05 1.64 -1.98
N VAL A 98 -13.87 2.57 -1.04
CA VAL A 98 -13.93 2.26 0.40
C VAL A 98 -15.35 1.96 0.84
N SER A 99 -16.36 2.58 0.23
CA SER A 99 -17.79 2.29 0.47
C SER A 99 -18.20 0.86 0.18
N ASN A 100 -17.47 0.15 -0.70
CA ASN A 100 -17.72 -1.26 -0.97
C ASN A 100 -17.20 -2.19 0.14
N ILE A 101 -16.38 -1.68 1.06
CA ILE A 101 -15.87 -2.44 2.20
C ILE A 101 -16.86 -2.24 3.35
N ASP A 102 -17.56 -3.30 3.75
CA ASP A 102 -18.31 -3.26 5.00
C ASP A 102 -17.34 -3.46 6.19
N ILE A 103 -16.82 -2.31 6.62
CA ILE A 103 -15.80 -2.17 7.66
C ILE A 103 -16.32 -2.60 9.03
N ASN A 104 -17.63 -2.49 9.27
CA ASN A 104 -18.25 -2.73 10.56
C ASN A 104 -18.54 -4.22 10.80
N ASN A 105 -18.97 -4.95 9.78
CA ASN A 105 -19.39 -6.35 9.93
C ASN A 105 -18.37 -7.37 9.42
N TYR A 106 -17.45 -6.98 8.52
CA TYR A 106 -16.68 -7.98 7.74
C TYR A 106 -15.16 -7.95 7.91
N ILE A 107 -14.60 -7.03 8.69
CA ILE A 107 -13.14 -6.92 8.83
C ILE A 107 -12.63 -7.79 9.98
N ASP A 108 -12.20 -8.99 9.60
CA ASP A 108 -11.09 -9.66 10.28
C ASP A 108 -9.78 -8.97 9.85
N ILE A 109 -9.00 -8.53 10.82
CA ILE A 109 -7.73 -7.83 10.62
C ILE A 109 -6.75 -8.70 9.83
N ASP A 110 -6.69 -9.99 10.12
CA ASP A 110 -5.74 -10.88 9.47
C ASP A 110 -6.13 -11.17 8.02
N ASP A 111 -7.41 -11.16 7.68
CA ASP A 111 -7.85 -11.26 6.28
C ASP A 111 -7.56 -9.98 5.49
N VAL A 112 -7.69 -8.81 6.10
CA VAL A 112 -7.27 -7.55 5.46
C VAL A 112 -5.76 -7.51 5.24
N ILE A 113 -4.97 -7.97 6.23
CA ILE A 113 -3.53 -8.11 6.06
C ILE A 113 -3.21 -9.06 4.90
N LYS A 114 -3.85 -10.24 4.83
CA LYS A 114 -3.63 -11.18 3.72
C LYS A 114 -3.98 -10.58 2.37
N LEU A 115 -5.09 -9.82 2.27
CA LEU A 115 -5.48 -9.14 1.03
C LEU A 115 -4.40 -8.13 0.61
N VAL A 116 -3.98 -7.26 1.52
CA VAL A 116 -2.95 -6.24 1.24
C VAL A 116 -1.63 -6.91 0.86
N VAL A 117 -1.19 -7.92 1.60
CA VAL A 117 0.02 -8.70 1.27
C VAL A 117 -0.12 -9.32 -0.11
N PHE A 118 -1.24 -9.98 -0.42
CA PHE A 118 -1.49 -10.57 -1.74
C PHE A 118 -1.34 -9.54 -2.87
N ILE A 119 -1.92 -8.35 -2.71
CA ILE A 119 -1.82 -7.24 -3.66
C ILE A 119 -0.36 -6.80 -3.82
N MET A 120 0.35 -6.63 -2.71
CA MET A 120 1.74 -6.18 -2.70
C MET A 120 2.67 -7.21 -3.36
N GLU A 121 2.52 -8.50 -3.03
CA GLU A 121 3.25 -9.60 -3.66
C GLU A 121 3.02 -9.65 -5.17
N LYS A 122 1.78 -9.46 -5.64
CA LYS A 122 1.47 -9.38 -7.08
C LYS A 122 2.07 -8.15 -7.75
N SER A 123 2.31 -7.10 -6.99
CA SER A 123 2.87 -5.83 -7.46
C SER A 123 4.41 -5.78 -7.39
N LYS A 124 5.08 -6.77 -6.79
CA LYS A 124 6.54 -6.78 -6.58
C LYS A 124 7.41 -6.68 -7.84
N LYS A 125 6.84 -7.05 -9.00
CA LYS A 125 7.53 -6.90 -10.29
C LYS A 125 7.72 -5.43 -10.70
N TYR A 126 7.04 -4.51 -10.02
CA TYR A 126 7.19 -3.08 -10.21
C TYR A 126 8.03 -2.48 -9.08
N GLU A 127 8.70 -1.36 -9.36
CA GLU A 127 9.51 -0.68 -8.34
C GLU A 127 8.65 -0.03 -7.25
N LYS A 128 7.54 0.58 -7.67
CA LYS A 128 6.61 1.34 -6.84
C LYS A 128 5.15 1.11 -7.26
N LEU A 129 4.22 1.51 -6.40
CA LEU A 129 2.77 1.43 -6.60
C LEU A 129 2.11 2.77 -6.24
N MET A 130 1.14 3.21 -7.03
CA MET A 130 0.22 4.28 -6.66
C MET A 130 -1.09 3.68 -6.14
N VAL A 131 -1.65 4.28 -5.10
CA VAL A 131 -2.98 3.90 -4.57
C VAL A 131 -3.93 5.09 -4.61
N VAL A 132 -5.16 4.87 -5.03
CA VAL A 132 -6.26 5.85 -4.98
C VAL A 132 -7.38 5.27 -4.13
N TYR A 133 -7.62 5.85 -2.95
CA TYR A 133 -8.75 5.54 -2.10
C TYR A 133 -9.89 6.51 -2.40
N ASP A 134 -11.01 5.97 -2.84
CA ASP A 134 -12.26 6.69 -3.03
C ASP A 134 -13.16 6.52 -1.80
N PHE A 135 -13.39 7.62 -1.09
CA PHE A 135 -14.25 7.71 0.08
C PHE A 135 -15.68 8.17 -0.24
N ASP A 136 -16.06 8.16 -1.52
CA ASP A 136 -17.43 8.49 -1.86
C ASP A 136 -18.42 7.51 -1.23
N GLU A 137 -19.55 8.03 -0.76
CA GLU A 137 -20.58 7.30 0.00
C GLU A 137 -20.02 6.55 1.23
N CYS A 138 -18.83 6.94 1.71
CA CYS A 138 -18.20 6.34 2.86
C CYS A 138 -18.40 7.21 4.11
N GLU A 139 -19.39 6.84 4.93
CA GLU A 139 -19.62 7.43 6.24
C GLU A 139 -18.68 6.82 7.29
N LEU A 140 -17.38 6.99 7.08
CA LEU A 140 -16.37 6.44 7.98
C LEU A 140 -16.34 7.22 9.30
N THR A 141 -16.84 6.58 10.36
CA THR A 141 -16.45 6.91 11.73
C THR A 141 -15.39 5.88 12.14
N ILE A 142 -14.11 6.28 12.14
CA ILE A 142 -13.04 5.36 12.55
C ILE A 142 -13.13 5.12 14.06
N GLY A 143 -13.76 4.01 14.45
CA GLY A 143 -13.68 3.49 15.80
C GLY A 143 -12.28 2.92 16.13
N PRO A 144 -11.97 2.67 17.41
CA PRO A 144 -10.65 2.20 17.85
C PRO A 144 -10.14 0.94 17.13
N LYS A 145 -11.04 -0.02 16.83
CA LYS A 145 -10.71 -1.25 16.11
C LYS A 145 -10.17 -0.97 14.71
N ILE A 146 -10.82 -0.08 13.96
CA ILE A 146 -10.44 0.28 12.59
C ILE A 146 -9.12 1.05 12.62
N LEU A 147 -8.97 2.00 13.55
CA LEU A 147 -7.73 2.76 13.71
C LEU A 147 -6.54 1.84 13.99
N ASN A 148 -6.68 0.90 14.93
CA ASN A 148 -5.64 -0.08 15.24
C ASN A 148 -5.30 -0.97 14.03
N THR A 149 -6.31 -1.33 13.23
CA THR A 149 -6.12 -2.10 11.99
C THR A 149 -5.29 -1.31 10.99
N VAL A 150 -5.64 -0.04 10.74
CA VAL A 150 -4.92 0.85 9.83
C VAL A 150 -3.48 1.06 10.30
N ILE A 151 -3.27 1.31 11.59
CA ILE A 151 -1.92 1.46 12.18
C ILE A 151 -1.10 0.18 12.00
N LYS A 152 -1.69 -1.00 12.25
CA LYS A 152 -1.02 -2.29 12.05
C LYS A 152 -0.64 -2.49 10.58
N LEU A 153 -1.53 -2.15 9.64
CA LEU A 153 -1.27 -2.23 8.20
C LEU A 153 -0.16 -1.28 7.77
N ILE A 154 -0.17 -0.03 8.23
CA ILE A 154 0.89 0.94 7.96
C ILE A 154 2.24 0.39 8.41
N LYS A 155 2.33 -0.12 9.65
CA LYS A 155 3.56 -0.73 10.18
C LYS A 155 4.02 -1.93 9.36
N ILE A 156 3.10 -2.78 8.91
CA ILE A 156 3.44 -3.91 8.04
C ILE A 156 3.97 -3.39 6.70
N LEU A 157 3.30 -2.42 6.08
CA LEU A 157 3.68 -1.90 4.78
C LEU A 157 5.05 -1.21 4.82
N THR A 158 5.32 -0.39 5.83
CA THR A 158 6.60 0.34 5.96
C THR A 158 7.79 -0.59 6.22
N VAL A 159 7.57 -1.70 6.94
CA VAL A 159 8.63 -2.67 7.22
C VAL A 159 8.81 -3.68 6.09
N GLN A 160 7.72 -4.25 5.56
CA GLN A 160 7.81 -5.33 4.57
C GLN A 160 8.05 -4.81 3.15
N TYR A 161 7.61 -3.59 2.86
CA TYR A 161 7.66 -2.98 1.54
C TYR A 161 8.17 -1.53 1.63
N PRO A 162 9.38 -1.31 2.17
CA PRO A 162 9.95 0.03 2.30
C PRO A 162 10.04 0.70 0.92
N ASN A 163 9.75 2.00 0.89
CA ASN A 163 9.77 2.84 -0.32
C ASN A 163 8.87 2.41 -1.48
N PHE A 164 7.94 1.47 -1.27
CA PHE A 164 7.10 0.95 -2.34
C PHE A 164 5.97 1.90 -2.75
N LEU A 165 5.51 2.77 -1.84
CA LEU A 165 4.50 3.77 -2.16
C LEU A 165 5.12 4.87 -3.04
N TYR A 166 4.57 5.03 -4.25
CA TYR A 166 4.86 6.18 -5.12
C TYR A 166 4.05 7.40 -4.69
N LYS A 167 2.72 7.26 -4.66
CA LYS A 167 1.77 8.32 -4.27
C LYS A 167 0.47 7.68 -3.77
N CYS A 168 -0.21 8.37 -2.87
CA CYS A 168 -1.51 7.99 -2.36
C CYS A 168 -2.49 9.15 -2.55
N TYR A 169 -3.57 8.92 -3.28
CA TYR A 169 -4.69 9.86 -3.37
C TYR A 169 -5.83 9.37 -2.48
N CYS A 170 -6.33 10.22 -1.60
CA CYS A 170 -7.58 10.02 -0.89
C CYS A 170 -8.57 11.03 -1.49
N ILE A 171 -9.56 10.55 -2.24
CA ILE A 171 -10.54 11.38 -2.94
C ILE A 171 -11.92 11.24 -2.29
N ASN A 172 -12.79 12.22 -2.54
CA ASN A 172 -14.13 12.27 -1.96
C ASN A 172 -14.14 12.22 -0.43
N CYS A 173 -13.11 12.77 0.21
CA CYS A 173 -12.98 12.74 1.66
C CYS A 173 -14.02 13.64 2.33
N SER A 174 -14.69 13.10 3.34
CA SER A 174 -15.58 13.86 4.22
C SER A 174 -14.79 14.66 5.26
N LYS A 175 -15.44 15.60 5.95
CA LYS A 175 -14.82 16.30 7.09
C LYS A 175 -14.42 15.33 8.22
N LEU A 176 -15.19 14.26 8.42
CA LEU A 176 -14.88 13.20 9.40
C LEU A 176 -13.60 12.42 9.06
N PHE A 177 -13.31 12.26 7.76
CA PHE A 177 -12.05 11.66 7.32
C PHE A 177 -10.83 12.45 7.83
N TYR A 178 -10.87 13.78 7.81
CA TYR A 178 -9.75 14.61 8.26
C TYR A 178 -9.41 14.41 9.75
N PHE A 179 -10.43 14.25 10.60
CA PHE A 179 -10.22 13.94 12.01
C PHE A 179 -9.46 12.61 12.18
N SER A 180 -9.93 11.60 11.45
CA SER A 180 -9.32 10.26 11.44
C SER A 180 -7.90 10.27 10.88
N TYR A 181 -7.66 11.01 9.80
CA TYR A 181 -6.35 11.18 9.20
C TYR A 181 -5.37 11.84 10.16
N LYS A 182 -5.81 12.82 10.97
CA LYS A 182 -4.95 13.46 11.99
C LYS A 182 -4.38 12.42 12.96
N LEU A 183 -5.18 11.46 13.41
CA LEU A 183 -4.72 10.36 14.27
C LEU A 183 -3.71 9.45 13.57
N ILE A 184 -3.98 9.09 12.31
CA ILE A 184 -3.12 8.21 11.52
C ILE A 184 -1.79 8.90 11.17
N SER A 185 -1.84 10.20 10.89
CA SER A 185 -0.68 10.99 10.45
C SER A 185 0.45 11.02 11.48
N GLY A 186 0.13 10.91 12.77
CA GLY A 186 1.13 10.81 13.84
C GLY A 186 1.97 9.51 13.84
N VAL A 187 1.54 8.49 13.08
CA VAL A 187 2.25 7.20 12.97
C VAL A 187 3.02 7.08 11.65
N LEU A 188 2.75 7.97 10.69
CA LEU A 188 3.43 7.98 9.40
C LEU A 188 4.73 8.76 9.47
N ASP A 189 5.76 8.28 8.78
CA ASP A 189 7.00 9.02 8.62
C ASP A 189 6.81 10.23 7.68
N LYS A 190 7.72 11.20 7.79
CA LYS A 190 7.66 12.44 7.01
C LYS A 190 7.66 12.19 5.50
N GLU A 191 8.43 11.22 5.02
CA GLU A 191 8.52 10.93 3.59
C GLU A 191 7.18 10.40 3.08
N THR A 192 6.58 9.45 3.80
CA THR A 192 5.26 8.91 3.45
C THR A 192 4.16 9.98 3.48
N LEU A 193 4.18 10.89 4.45
CA LEU A 193 3.21 12.00 4.52
C LEU A 193 3.26 12.89 3.26
N THR A 194 4.44 13.14 2.68
CA THR A 194 4.55 13.96 1.46
C THR A 194 3.91 13.32 0.23
N LYS A 195 3.76 11.99 0.24
CA LYS A 195 3.19 11.18 -0.84
C LYS A 195 1.66 11.13 -0.78
N ILE A 196 1.05 11.55 0.33
CA ILE A 196 -0.41 11.52 0.52
C ILE A 196 -1.03 12.84 0.05
N LYS A 197 -2.06 12.75 -0.79
CA LYS A 197 -2.87 13.87 -1.27
C LYS A 197 -4.32 13.61 -0.91
N ILE A 198 -4.92 14.52 -0.15
CA ILE A 198 -6.30 14.42 0.33
C ILE A 198 -7.14 15.46 -0.41
N MET A 199 -8.28 15.02 -0.94
CA MET A 199 -9.20 15.85 -1.70
C MET A 199 -10.59 15.77 -1.06
N GLU A 200 -11.06 16.90 -0.54
CA GLU A 200 -12.40 17.01 0.03
C GLU A 200 -13.48 16.86 -1.04
N LYS A 201 -14.58 16.19 -0.70
CA LYS A 201 -15.75 16.06 -1.56
C LYS A 201 -16.41 17.44 -1.77
N LYS A 202 -16.60 17.83 -3.03
CA LYS A 202 -17.37 19.04 -3.38
C LYS A 202 -18.87 18.73 -3.47
N ASN A 203 -19.70 19.71 -3.11
CA ASN A 203 -21.17 19.57 -3.17
C ASN A 203 -21.67 19.44 -4.61
N ASN A 204 -21.08 20.17 -5.55
CA ASN A 204 -21.40 20.05 -6.96
C ASN A 204 -20.65 18.87 -7.58
N LYS A 205 -21.39 17.92 -8.15
CA LYS A 205 -20.81 16.70 -8.75
C LYS A 205 -19.83 17.00 -9.88
N LEU A 206 -20.14 17.94 -10.77
CA LEU A 206 -19.27 18.31 -11.90
C LEU A 206 -17.98 18.96 -11.39
N GLU A 207 -18.10 19.90 -10.45
CA GLU A 207 -16.95 20.54 -9.81
C GLU A 207 -16.06 19.49 -9.11
N ASN A 208 -16.68 18.54 -8.40
CA ASN A 208 -15.99 17.46 -7.71
C ASN A 208 -15.20 16.57 -8.70
N THR A 209 -15.85 16.10 -9.76
CA THR A 209 -15.22 15.27 -10.80
C THR A 209 -14.10 16.04 -11.48
N LEU A 210 -14.30 17.32 -11.83
CA LEU A 210 -13.27 18.14 -12.48
C LEU A 210 -12.07 18.36 -11.56
N ASN A 211 -12.31 18.60 -10.25
CA ASN A 211 -11.26 18.70 -9.24
C ASN A 211 -10.43 17.42 -9.17
N ILE A 212 -11.07 16.25 -8.99
CA ILE A 212 -10.42 14.94 -8.96
C ILE A 212 -9.60 14.69 -10.23
N TRP A 213 -10.22 14.88 -11.39
CA TRP A 213 -9.57 14.74 -12.70
C TRP A 213 -8.32 15.59 -12.82
N ASN A 214 -8.39 16.87 -12.47
CA ASN A 214 -7.29 17.81 -12.61
C ASN A 214 -6.05 17.41 -11.81
N HIS A 215 -6.23 16.70 -10.70
CA HIS A 215 -5.13 16.17 -9.91
C HIS A 215 -4.67 14.79 -10.41
N LEU A 216 -5.58 13.85 -10.65
CA LEU A 216 -5.22 12.49 -11.06
C LEU A 216 -4.50 12.46 -12.41
N LYS A 217 -4.92 13.28 -13.38
CA LYS A 217 -4.31 13.35 -14.73
C LYS A 217 -2.86 13.83 -14.73
N LEU A 218 -2.38 14.41 -13.63
CA LEU A 218 -0.98 14.83 -13.51
C LEU A 218 -0.07 13.61 -13.43
N ASP A 219 -0.46 12.57 -12.69
CA ASP A 219 0.38 11.39 -12.44
C ASP A 219 -0.09 10.12 -13.17
N ILE A 220 -1.38 10.00 -13.49
CA ILE A 220 -1.98 8.81 -14.10
C ILE A 220 -2.18 9.02 -15.60
N GLU A 221 -1.95 7.97 -16.39
CA GLU A 221 -2.28 7.97 -17.83
C GLU A 221 -3.78 8.20 -18.01
N THR A 222 -4.19 9.12 -18.89
CA THR A 222 -5.59 9.52 -19.04
C THR A 222 -6.51 8.36 -19.42
N THR A 223 -5.97 7.39 -20.17
CA THR A 223 -6.64 6.15 -20.57
C THR A 223 -6.84 5.15 -19.42
N SER A 224 -6.22 5.40 -18.26
CA SER A 224 -6.26 4.58 -17.04
C SER A 224 -7.14 5.16 -15.94
N ILE A 225 -8.01 6.13 -16.25
CA ILE A 225 -8.92 6.76 -15.27
C ILE A 225 -10.37 6.46 -15.68
N GLU A 226 -11.24 6.11 -14.71
CA GLU A 226 -12.68 5.92 -15.00
C GLU A 226 -13.32 7.20 -15.47
N GLN A 227 -14.33 7.06 -16.34
CA GLN A 227 -15.26 8.14 -16.66
C GLN A 227 -15.87 8.77 -15.40
N TYR A 228 -16.12 7.97 -14.36
CA TYR A 228 -16.59 8.47 -13.06
C TYR A 228 -15.69 9.57 -12.46
N TYR A 229 -14.37 9.46 -12.66
CA TYR A 229 -13.37 10.42 -12.21
C TYR A 229 -12.86 11.33 -13.35
N GLY A 230 -13.58 11.41 -14.46
CA GLY A 230 -13.27 12.28 -15.61
C GLY A 230 -12.34 11.71 -16.67
N GLY A 231 -11.97 10.43 -16.59
CA GLY A 231 -11.18 9.74 -17.62
C GLY A 231 -12.03 9.16 -18.75
N CYS A 232 -11.46 8.27 -19.56
CA CYS A 232 -12.16 7.63 -20.69
C CYS A 232 -12.42 6.12 -20.51
N HIS A 233 -12.05 5.53 -19.38
CA HIS A 233 -12.21 4.09 -19.14
C HIS A 233 -13.58 3.75 -18.57
N GLU A 234 -14.29 2.79 -19.17
CA GLU A 234 -15.68 2.46 -18.80
C GLU A 234 -15.82 1.39 -17.71
N LYS A 235 -14.99 0.33 -17.74
CA LYS A 235 -15.18 -0.83 -16.84
C LYS A 235 -13.86 -1.48 -16.45
N TYR A 236 -13.57 -1.55 -15.15
CA TYR A 236 -12.41 -2.30 -14.66
C TYR A 236 -12.73 -3.75 -14.30
N LYS A 237 -11.70 -4.58 -14.44
CA LYS A 237 -11.66 -5.92 -13.88
C LYS A 237 -11.17 -5.84 -12.44
N TYR A 238 -12.08 -6.07 -11.50
CA TYR A 238 -11.75 -6.21 -10.08
C TYR A 238 -10.78 -7.38 -9.84
N LEU A 239 -10.03 -7.28 -8.73
CA LEU A 239 -8.94 -8.21 -8.41
C LEU A 239 -9.37 -9.67 -8.22
#